data_AF-A0A975P8S8-F1
#
_entry.id   AF-A0A975P8S8-F1
#
_cell.length_a   1.000
_cell.length_b   1.000
_cell.length_c   1.000
_cell.angle_alpha   90.00
_cell.angle_beta   90.00
_cell.angle_gamma   90.00
#
_symmetry.space_group_name_H-M   'P 1'
#
loop_
_entity.id
_entity.type
_entity.pdbx_description
1 polymer ?
#
loop_
_entity_poly.entity_id
_entity_poly.type
_entity_poly.pdbx_seq_one_letter_code
_entity_poly.pdbx_strand_id
1 'polypeptide(L)' 'MKTGLWAVAGFLAGGVLAGAIGILLPSVVSISQAEGAYAMGVAFFWVPAGAIAGAVLGVVMARRR' A
#
# COMPACT_ATOMS: atom_id res chain seq x y z
N MET A 1 -4.32 -4.29 -23.37
CA MET A 1 -2.94 -4.30 -22.84
C MET A 1 -2.61 -3.10 -21.97
N LYS A 2 -2.84 -1.85 -22.42
CA LYS A 2 -2.49 -0.64 -21.65
C LYS A 2 -3.15 -0.55 -20.26
N THR A 3 -4.45 -0.86 -20.15
CA THR A 3 -5.16 -0.83 -18.86
C THR A 3 -4.62 -1.83 -17.84
N GLY A 4 -4.23 -3.02 -18.29
CA GLY A 4 -3.64 -4.05 -17.42
C GLY A 4 -2.30 -3.62 -16.84
N LEU A 5 -1.44 -2.99 -17.66
CA LEU A 5 -0.17 -2.42 -17.21
C LEU A 5 -0.38 -1.34 -16.13
N TRP A 6 -1.35 -0.44 -16.33
CA TRP A 6 -1.68 0.58 -15.33
C TRP A 6 -2.26 0.00 -14.04
N ALA A 7 -3.08 -1.05 -14.14
CA ALA A 7 -3.61 -1.75 -12.97
C ALA A 7 -2.48 -2.42 -12.16
N VAL A 8 -1.54 -3.10 -12.82
CA VAL A 8 -0.38 -3.73 -12.16
C VAL A 8 0.54 -2.68 -11.57
N ALA A 9 0.85 -1.61 -12.31
CA ALA A 9 1.67 -0.51 -11.80
C ALA A 9 1.03 0.15 -10.56
N GLY A 10 -0.28 0.39 -10.61
CA GLY A 10 -1.05 0.88 -9.48
C GLY A 10 -1.03 -0.08 -8.29
N PHE A 11 -1.22 -1.38 -8.54
CA PHE A 11 -1.17 -2.42 -7.51
C PHE A 11 0.16 -2.42 -6.76
N LEU A 12 1.26 -2.46 -7.51
CA LEU A 12 2.60 -2.45 -6.95
C LEU A 12 2.86 -1.14 -6.19
N ALA A 13 2.52 0.00 -6.78
CA ALA A 13 2.73 1.31 -6.15
C ALA A 13 1.94 1.43 -4.83
N GLY A 14 0.66 1.03 -4.83
CA GLY A 14 -0.19 1.10 -3.64
C GLY A 14 0.28 0.18 -2.51
N GLY A 15 0.67 -1.06 -2.85
CA GLY A 15 1.20 -2.01 -1.87
C GLY A 15 2.54 -1.57 -1.29
N VAL A 16 3.47 -1.12 -2.14
CA VAL A 16 4.78 -0.61 -1.72
C VAL A 16 4.62 0.63 -0.84
N LEU A 17 3.74 1.56 -1.20
CA LEU A 17 3.52 2.77 -0.41
C LEU A 17 2.96 2.44 0.98
N ALA A 18 1.92 1.60 1.05
CA ALA A 18 1.35 1.16 2.33
C ALA A 18 2.38 0.43 3.20
N GLY A 19 3.19 -0.45 2.58
CA GLY A 19 4.25 -1.19 3.28
C GLY A 19 5.36 -0.28 3.79
N ALA A 20 5.81 0.66 2.96
CA ALA A 20 6.83 1.63 3.33
C ALA A 20 6.38 2.52 4.48
N ILE A 21 5.12 2.97 4.50
CA ILE A 21 4.55 3.72 5.63
C ILE A 21 4.61 2.88 6.90
N GLY A 22 4.17 1.62 6.85
CA GLY A 22 4.19 0.73 8.02
C GLY A 22 5.59 0.48 8.58
N ILE A 23 6.60 0.35 7.71
CA ILE A 23 8.01 0.13 8.11
C ILE A 23 8.66 1.41 8.64
N LEU A 24 8.36 2.56 8.04
CA LEU A 24 9.04 3.83 8.36
C LEU A 24 8.39 4.57 9.54
N LEU A 25 7.11 4.36 9.80
CA LEU A 25 6.40 5.07 10.88
C LEU A 25 7.07 4.88 12.27
N PRO A 26 7.56 3.69 12.66
CA PRO A 26 8.27 3.50 13.93
C PRO A 26 9.59 4.26 14.04
N SER A 27 10.17 4.74 12.93
CA SER A 27 11.40 5.55 12.96
C SER A 27 11.15 7.00 13.41
N VAL A 28 9.89 7.45 13.38
CA VAL A 28 9.49 8.82 13.75
C VAL A 28 8.48 8.86 14.89
N VAL A 29 7.84 7.73 15.22
CA VAL A 29 6.92 7.58 16.36
C VAL A 29 7.49 6.58 17.34
N SER A 30 7.70 7.01 18.59
CA SER A 30 8.08 6.11 19.67
C SER A 30 6.90 5.20 20.02
N ILE A 31 7.10 3.89 19.85
CA ILE A 31 6.12 2.86 20.18
C ILE A 31 6.80 1.78 21.03
N SER A 32 6.03 1.16 21.92
CA SER A 32 6.43 -0.04 22.62
C SER A 32 6.48 -1.26 21.68
N GLN A 33 7.15 -2.33 22.12
CA GLN A 33 7.18 -3.59 21.37
C GLN A 33 5.78 -4.22 21.20
N ALA A 34 4.91 -4.07 22.20
CA ALA A 34 3.53 -4.56 22.13
C ALA A 34 2.73 -3.82 21.06
N GLU A 35 2.87 -2.48 20.99
CA GLU A 35 2.25 -1.66 19.95
C GLU A 35 2.84 -1.97 18.57
N GLY A 36 4.15 -2.21 18.48
CA GLY A 36 4.81 -2.66 17.25
C GLY A 36 4.26 -3.97 16.71
N ALA A 37 4.08 -4.98 17.58
CA ALA A 37 3.49 -6.26 17.19
C ALA A 37 2.04 -6.10 16.69
N TYR A 38 1.25 -5.27 17.36
CA TYR A 38 -0.10 -4.93 16.90
C TYR A 38 -0.08 -4.20 15.55
N ALA A 39 0.79 -3.20 15.41
CA ALA A 39 0.94 -2.42 14.18
C ALA A 39 1.39 -3.28 12.99
N MET A 40 2.21 -4.31 13.22
CA MET A 40 2.56 -5.29 12.18
C MET A 40 1.32 -6.07 11.70
N GLY A 41 0.45 -6.49 12.62
CA GLY A 41 -0.84 -7.12 12.27
C GLY A 41 -1.72 -6.20 11.43
N VAL A 42 -1.76 -4.92 11.77
CA VAL A 42 -2.48 -3.88 11.03
C VAL A 42 -1.87 -3.69 9.63
N ALA A 43 -0.54 -3.65 9.52
CA ALA A 43 0.17 -3.51 8.25
C ALA A 43 -0.12 -4.69 7.29
N PHE A 44 -0.23 -5.92 7.79
CA PHE A 44 -0.60 -7.09 6.98
C PHE A 44 -1.97 -6.96 6.33
N PHE A 45 -2.90 -6.22 6.94
CA PHE A 45 -4.19 -5.91 6.33
C PHE A 45 -4.10 -4.75 5.33
N TRP A 46 -3.41 -3.66 5.71
CA TRP A 46 -3.38 -2.45 4.91
C TRP A 46 -2.51 -2.54 3.66
N VAL A 47 -1.48 -3.38 3.63
CA VAL A 47 -0.65 -3.56 2.42
C VAL A 47 -1.46 -4.15 1.26
N PRO A 48 -2.19 -5.27 1.42
CA PRO A 48 -3.12 -5.76 0.40
C PRO A 48 -4.20 -4.73 0.04
N ALA A 49 -4.78 -4.05 1.02
CA ALA A 49 -5.81 -3.03 0.77
C ALA A 49 -5.26 -1.86 -0.07
N GLY A 50 -4.06 -1.38 0.25
CA GLY A 50 -3.36 -0.34 -0.50
C GLY A 50 -3.04 -0.79 -1.93
N ALA A 51 -2.64 -2.04 -2.12
CA ALA A 51 -2.40 -2.61 -3.45
C ALA A 51 -3.70 -2.67 -4.28
N ILE A 52 -4.82 -3.11 -3.70
CA ILE A 52 -6.12 -3.12 -4.39
C ILE A 52 -6.56 -1.69 -4.75
N ALA A 53 -6.48 -0.75 -3.80
CA ALA A 53 -6.80 0.65 -4.03
C ALA A 53 -5.93 1.25 -5.16
N GLY A 54 -4.63 0.98 -5.13
CA GLY A 54 -3.71 1.40 -6.18
C GLY A 54 -4.06 0.82 -7.55
N ALA A 55 -4.45 -0.45 -7.63
CA ALA A 55 -4.89 -1.07 -8.87
C ALA A 55 -6.15 -0.37 -9.45
N VAL A 56 -7.13 -0.08 -8.59
CA VAL A 56 -8.34 0.66 -8.97
C VAL A 56 -7.99 2.05 -9.52
N LEU A 57 -7.13 2.79 -8.82
CA LEU A 57 -6.66 4.10 -9.28
C LEU A 57 -5.90 4.00 -10.62
N GLY A 58 -5.09 2.96 -10.79
CA GLY A 58 -4.40 2.67 -12.04
C GLY A 58 -5.38 2.48 -13.20
N VAL A 59 -6.45 1.71 -13.00
CA VAL A 59 -7.52 1.53 -14.00
C VAL A 59 -8.24 2.84 -14.30
N VAL A 60 -8.58 3.62 -13.28
CA VAL A 60 -9.25 4.92 -13.45
C VAL A 60 -8.37 5.88 -14.25
N MET A 61 -7.07 5.94 -13.96
CA MET A 61 -6.14 6.81 -14.68
C MET A 61 -5.91 6.34 -16.12
N ALA A 62 -5.87 5.03 -16.37
CA ALA A 62 -5.77 4.47 -17.71
C ALA A 62 -6.99 4.81 -18.59
N ARG A 63 -8.18 4.95 -17.99
CA ARG A 63 -9.41 5.33 -18.71
C ARG A 63 -9.50 6.83 -19.00
N ARG A 64 -8.68 7.66 -18.34
CA ARG A 64 -8.61 9.11 -18.55
C ARG A 64 -7.56 9.53 -19.58
N ARG A 65 -6.79 8.58 -20.12
CA ARG A 65 -5.74 8.77 -21.13
C ARG A 65 -6.09 8.06 -22.42
#